data_AF-A0A3A4CS09-F1
#
_entry.id   AF-A0A3A4CS09-F1
#
_cell.length_a   1.000
_cell.length_b   1.000
_cell.length_c   1.000
_cell.angle_alpha   90.00
_cell.angle_beta   90.00
_cell.angle_gamma   90.00
#
_symmetry.space_group_name_H-M   'P 1'
#
loop_
_entity.id
_entity.type
_entity.pdbx_description
1 polymer ?
#
loop_
_entity_poly.entity_id
_entity_poly.type
_entity_poly.pdbx_seq_one_letter_code
_entity_poly.pdbx_strand_id
1 'polypeptide(L)'
;MKNLSIGFALGTALLLGGCATTPHKPLTFDQLGQFSSYALNAQTYRISYQARDNISYGTAEEITLVKAAQTTVENGFRYFKVLDDPSNRTQQPPRQAVVYPSRPYYPSAYYRRYPGFWPDPFYDMPQVVNIDPVQVSYTIECYKEQKNVPQEAFDARLILSSIGQKYGVSPTGQVLQPQTAPAQNTTK
;
A
#
# COMPACT_ATOMS: atom_id res chain seq x y z
N MET A 1 55.99 -24.24 7.68
CA MET A 1 54.89 -23.81 6.80
C MET A 1 53.60 -24.58 7.12
N LYS A 2 52.95 -24.30 8.26
CA LYS A 2 51.76 -25.07 8.71
C LYS A 2 50.69 -24.19 9.40
N ASN A 3 51.01 -22.91 9.62
CA ASN A 3 50.19 -21.97 10.37
C ASN A 3 49.45 -21.00 9.44
N LEU A 4 49.76 -21.03 8.13
CA LEU A 4 49.19 -20.13 7.13
C LEU A 4 47.80 -20.61 6.64
N SER A 5 47.53 -21.90 6.75
CA SER A 5 46.31 -22.53 6.21
C SER A 5 45.07 -22.33 7.09
N ILE A 6 45.25 -22.07 8.38
CA ILE A 6 44.14 -21.90 9.34
C ILE A 6 43.56 -20.47 9.27
N GLY A 7 44.42 -19.47 9.00
CA GLY A 7 43.97 -18.08 8.88
C GLY A 7 43.08 -17.83 7.66
N PHE A 8 43.32 -18.56 6.56
CA PHE A 8 42.54 -18.40 5.33
C PHE A 8 41.12 -18.99 5.45
N ALA A 9 40.96 -20.10 6.17
CA ALA A 9 39.66 -20.74 6.39
C ALA A 9 38.73 -19.90 7.29
N LEU A 10 39.29 -19.19 8.27
CA LEU A 10 38.51 -18.35 9.20
C LEU A 10 38.04 -17.04 8.54
N GLY A 11 38.78 -16.51 7.56
CA GLY A 11 38.41 -15.30 6.82
C GLY A 11 37.23 -15.50 5.86
N THR A 12 37.12 -16.69 5.25
CA THR A 12 36.02 -17.00 4.33
C THR A 12 34.66 -17.13 5.01
N ALA A 13 34.60 -17.55 6.29
CA ALA A 13 33.32 -17.76 6.98
C ALA A 13 32.54 -16.46 7.28
N LEU A 14 33.23 -15.32 7.44
CA LEU A 14 32.57 -14.04 7.72
C LEU A 14 31.99 -13.35 6.47
N LEU A 15 32.43 -13.72 5.27
CA LEU A 15 31.97 -13.09 4.03
C LEU A 15 30.64 -13.66 3.49
N LEU A 16 30.22 -14.84 3.94
CA LEU A 16 28.95 -15.45 3.50
C LEU A 16 27.73 -15.03 4.35
N GLY A 17 27.91 -14.30 5.45
CA GLY A 17 26.82 -13.92 6.37
C GLY A 17 26.06 -12.63 6.03
N GLY A 18 26.42 -11.91 4.96
CA GLY A 18 26.00 -10.51 4.75
C GLY A 18 24.85 -10.26 3.76
N CYS A 19 24.34 -11.26 3.04
CA CYS A 19 23.40 -11.04 1.93
C CYS A 19 21.99 -11.58 2.20
N ALA A 20 21.27 -11.06 3.20
CA ALA A 20 19.83 -11.30 3.28
C ALA A 20 19.01 -10.27 4.09
N THR A 21 19.58 -9.15 4.52
CA THR A 21 18.82 -8.10 5.21
C THR A 21 18.64 -6.91 4.29
N THR A 22 17.72 -7.01 3.33
CA THR A 22 17.22 -5.81 2.66
C THR A 22 16.38 -5.02 3.65
N PRO A 23 16.81 -3.83 4.12
CA PRO A 23 15.99 -3.02 4.99
C PRO A 23 14.78 -2.53 4.19
N HIS A 24 13.60 -3.05 4.51
CA HIS A 24 12.37 -2.56 3.90
C HIS A 24 12.11 -1.16 4.47
N LYS A 25 12.36 -0.13 3.67
CA LYS A 25 12.06 1.25 4.07
C LYS A 25 10.55 1.35 4.33
N PRO A 26 10.10 1.81 5.51
CA PRO A 26 8.68 1.99 5.75
C PRO A 26 8.12 2.98 4.74
N LEU A 27 6.98 2.65 4.14
CA LEU A 27 6.34 3.49 3.13
C LEU A 27 5.77 4.74 3.80
N THR A 28 5.88 5.88 3.12
CA THR A 28 5.21 7.12 3.52
C THR A 28 3.75 7.09 3.13
N PHE A 29 2.94 8.00 3.70
CA PHE A 29 1.52 8.12 3.35
C PHE A 29 1.30 8.25 1.83
N ASP A 30 2.05 9.15 1.18
CA ASP A 30 1.96 9.36 -0.28
C ASP A 30 2.45 8.16 -1.12
N GLN A 31 3.12 7.18 -0.51
CA GLN A 31 3.58 5.95 -1.16
C GLN A 31 2.60 4.78 -1.00
N LEU A 32 1.51 4.94 -0.24
CA LEU A 32 0.47 3.92 -0.06
C LEU A 32 -0.37 3.69 -1.32
N GLY A 33 -0.28 4.58 -2.31
CA GLY A 33 -0.98 4.48 -3.58
C GLY A 33 -0.89 5.78 -4.35
N GLN A 34 -1.79 5.97 -5.31
CA GLN A 34 -1.89 7.22 -6.05
C GLN A 34 -3.07 8.03 -5.50
N PHE A 35 -2.77 9.24 -5.03
CA PHE A 35 -3.78 10.20 -4.60
C PHE A 35 -3.98 11.26 -5.67
N SER A 36 -5.23 11.61 -5.93
CA SER A 36 -5.58 12.75 -6.76
C SER A 36 -6.69 13.53 -6.06
N SER A 37 -6.45 14.82 -5.83
CA SER A 37 -7.42 15.74 -5.25
C SER A 37 -7.58 16.96 -6.15
N TYR A 38 -8.81 17.38 -6.37
CA TYR A 38 -9.12 18.60 -7.12
C TYR A 38 -10.35 19.29 -6.55
N ALA A 39 -10.37 20.63 -6.62
CA ALA A 39 -11.50 21.42 -6.20
C ALA A 39 -12.60 21.35 -7.26
N LEU A 40 -13.82 21.01 -6.85
CA LEU A 40 -15.03 21.13 -7.65
C LEU A 40 -15.67 22.51 -7.48
N ASN A 41 -15.50 23.10 -6.29
CA ASN A 41 -15.98 24.44 -5.92
C ASN A 41 -15.10 24.99 -4.78
N ALA A 42 -15.34 26.21 -4.32
CA ALA A 42 -14.62 26.86 -3.22
C ALA A 42 -14.61 26.03 -1.92
N GLN A 43 -15.68 25.27 -1.68
CA GLN A 43 -15.84 24.43 -0.48
C GLN A 43 -16.01 22.94 -0.81
N THR A 44 -15.98 22.54 -2.09
CA THR A 44 -16.24 21.15 -2.49
C THR A 44 -15.02 20.59 -3.18
N TYR A 45 -14.55 19.43 -2.73
CA TYR A 45 -13.35 18.79 -3.24
C TYR A 45 -13.66 17.35 -3.60
N ARG A 46 -13.07 16.88 -4.70
CA ARG A 46 -13.09 15.46 -5.06
C ARG A 46 -11.74 14.86 -4.75
N ILE A 47 -11.75 13.78 -3.98
CA ILE A 47 -10.58 13.01 -3.60
C ILE A 47 -10.73 11.63 -4.20
N SER A 48 -9.67 11.18 -4.84
CA SER A 48 -9.57 9.87 -5.47
C SER A 48 -8.31 9.19 -4.99
N TYR A 49 -8.44 7.91 -4.67
CA TYR A 49 -7.36 7.06 -4.23
C TYR A 49 -7.38 5.78 -5.05
N GLN A 50 -6.23 5.49 -5.66
CA GLN A 50 -5.96 4.22 -6.29
C GLN A 50 -4.97 3.46 -5.42
N ALA A 51 -5.46 2.37 -4.83
CA ALA A 51 -4.70 1.55 -3.91
C ALA A 51 -3.60 0.79 -4.64
N ARG A 52 -2.50 0.54 -3.92
CA ARG A 52 -1.47 -0.40 -4.34
C ARG A 52 -1.99 -1.84 -4.17
N ASP A 53 -1.33 -2.80 -4.81
CA ASP A 53 -1.63 -4.23 -4.68
C ASP A 53 -1.73 -4.65 -3.21
N ASN A 54 -2.63 -5.61 -2.93
CA ASN A 54 -2.84 -6.21 -1.62
C ASN A 54 -3.41 -5.26 -0.52
N ILE A 55 -4.05 -4.16 -0.91
CA ILE A 55 -4.84 -3.31 0.00
C ILE A 55 -6.32 -3.69 -0.11
N SER A 56 -6.96 -3.93 1.04
CA SER A 56 -8.39 -4.24 1.10
C SER A 56 -9.24 -2.99 0.86
N TYR A 57 -10.47 -3.17 0.38
CA TYR A 57 -11.40 -2.07 0.14
C TYR A 57 -11.67 -1.22 1.39
N GLY A 58 -11.94 -1.84 2.55
CA GLY A 58 -12.13 -1.09 3.79
C GLY A 58 -10.89 -0.30 4.23
N THR A 59 -9.69 -0.84 3.98
CA THR A 59 -8.44 -0.09 4.22
C THR A 59 -8.30 1.09 3.25
N ALA A 60 -8.68 0.91 1.98
CA ALA A 60 -8.65 2.00 1.00
C ALA A 60 -9.64 3.11 1.34
N GLU A 61 -10.83 2.78 1.87
CA GLU A 61 -11.80 3.74 2.40
C GLU A 61 -11.23 4.54 3.58
N GLU A 62 -10.63 3.86 4.56
CA GLU A 62 -9.96 4.53 5.69
C GLU A 62 -8.85 5.49 5.22
N ILE A 63 -7.99 5.05 4.30
CA ILE A 63 -6.91 5.86 3.74
C ILE A 63 -7.47 7.09 3.01
N THR A 64 -8.53 6.91 2.22
CA THR A 64 -9.19 8.00 1.48
C THR A 64 -9.83 9.00 2.43
N LEU A 65 -10.43 8.52 3.53
CA LEU A 65 -11.00 9.36 4.59
C LEU A 65 -9.91 10.19 5.29
N VAL A 66 -8.74 9.59 5.56
CA VAL A 66 -7.59 10.33 6.10
C VAL A 66 -7.10 11.39 5.10
N LYS A 67 -7.05 11.08 3.80
CA LYS A 67 -6.69 12.06 2.77
C LYS A 67 -7.70 13.20 2.68
N ALA A 68 -8.98 12.90 2.88
CA ALA A 68 -10.03 13.92 2.97
C ALA A 68 -9.83 14.86 4.16
N ALA A 69 -9.55 14.29 5.33
CA ALA A 69 -9.23 15.06 6.54
C ALA A 69 -7.94 15.89 6.37
N GLN A 70 -6.92 15.36 5.70
CA GLN A 70 -5.71 16.12 5.36
C GLN A 70 -6.05 17.31 4.44
N THR A 71 -6.76 17.05 3.34
CA THR A 71 -7.12 18.08 2.34
C THR A 71 -7.95 19.20 2.96
N THR A 72 -8.84 18.88 3.90
CA THR A 72 -9.68 19.88 4.58
C THR A 72 -8.88 20.80 5.48
N VAL A 73 -7.94 20.25 6.27
CA VAL A 73 -7.05 21.05 7.13
C VAL A 73 -6.09 21.89 6.29
N GLU A 74 -5.53 21.33 5.22
CA GLU A 74 -4.63 22.05 4.30
C GLU A 74 -5.30 23.26 3.63
N ASN A 75 -6.59 23.15 3.30
CA ASN A 75 -7.37 24.25 2.73
C ASN A 75 -7.95 25.21 3.80
N GLY A 76 -7.57 25.06 5.07
CA GLY A 76 -7.98 25.96 6.16
C GLY A 76 -9.41 25.75 6.66
N PHE A 77 -9.99 24.58 6.41
CA PHE A 77 -11.28 24.15 6.97
C PHE A 77 -11.07 23.27 8.21
N ARG A 78 -12.14 23.06 8.97
CA ARG A 78 -12.11 22.21 10.18
C ARG A 78 -13.02 21.00 10.08
N TYR A 79 -14.16 21.16 9.44
CA TYR A 79 -15.16 20.09 9.31
C TYR A 79 -15.37 19.76 7.85
N PHE A 80 -15.78 18.53 7.58
CA PHE A 80 -16.21 18.14 6.25
C PHE A 80 -17.32 17.11 6.27
N LYS A 81 -18.18 17.14 5.27
CA LYS A 81 -19.21 16.14 5.01
C LYS A 81 -18.86 15.38 3.75
N VAL A 82 -19.03 14.06 3.76
CA VAL A 82 -18.95 13.25 2.52
C VAL A 82 -20.32 13.30 1.84
N LEU A 83 -20.37 13.84 0.62
CA LEU A 83 -21.60 14.04 -0.16
C LEU A 83 -21.94 12.84 -1.04
N ASP A 84 -20.93 12.31 -1.73
CA ASP A 84 -21.10 11.15 -2.60
C ASP A 84 -19.89 10.24 -2.44
N ASP A 85 -20.22 8.96 -2.26
CA ASP A 85 -19.30 7.84 -2.23
C ASP A 85 -19.66 6.94 -3.43
N PRO A 86 -19.24 7.31 -4.65
CA PRO A 86 -19.43 6.48 -5.83
C PRO A 86 -18.83 5.07 -5.67
N SER A 87 -17.87 4.89 -4.76
CA SER A 87 -17.32 3.57 -4.43
C SER A 87 -18.33 2.66 -3.71
N ASN A 88 -19.35 3.24 -3.05
CA ASN A 88 -20.49 2.52 -2.48
C ASN A 88 -21.56 2.12 -3.52
N ARG A 89 -21.69 2.87 -4.63
CA ARG A 89 -22.80 2.70 -5.60
C ARG A 89 -22.76 1.41 -6.41
N THR A 90 -21.65 0.68 -6.38
CA THR A 90 -21.60 -0.70 -6.84
C THR A 90 -20.27 -1.23 -6.36
N GLN A 91 -20.27 -2.07 -5.32
CA GLN A 91 -19.12 -2.93 -5.03
C GLN A 91 -18.96 -3.90 -6.21
N GLN A 92 -18.48 -3.39 -7.34
CA GLN A 92 -18.10 -4.23 -8.45
C GLN A 92 -16.99 -5.11 -7.91
N PRO A 93 -17.18 -6.44 -7.89
CA PRO A 93 -16.13 -7.32 -7.44
C PRO A 93 -14.88 -6.99 -8.26
N PRO A 94 -13.69 -6.92 -7.63
CA PRO A 94 -12.46 -6.61 -8.35
C PRO A 94 -12.38 -7.52 -9.57
N ARG A 95 -12.01 -6.97 -10.73
CA ARG A 95 -11.94 -7.78 -11.95
C ARG A 95 -10.93 -8.89 -11.73
N GLN A 96 -11.40 -10.12 -11.77
CA GLN A 96 -10.61 -11.32 -11.55
C GLN A 96 -10.23 -11.92 -12.91
N ALA A 97 -8.95 -12.21 -13.09
CA ALA A 97 -8.47 -13.08 -14.17
C ALA A 97 -8.17 -14.46 -13.60
N VAL A 98 -8.62 -15.47 -14.33
CA VAL A 98 -8.11 -16.83 -14.17
C VAL A 98 -6.84 -16.93 -15.02
N VAL A 99 -5.68 -16.96 -14.36
CA VAL A 99 -4.39 -17.12 -15.02
C VAL A 99 -4.05 -18.59 -15.06
N TYR A 100 -3.89 -19.11 -16.27
CA TYR A 100 -3.40 -20.47 -16.49
C TYR A 100 -1.87 -20.46 -16.54
N PRO A 101 -1.19 -21.40 -15.86
CA PRO A 101 0.25 -21.52 -15.95
C PRO A 101 0.67 -21.82 -17.40
N SER A 102 1.75 -21.19 -17.86
CA SER A 102 2.30 -21.46 -19.19
C SER A 102 2.81 -22.88 -19.24
N ARG A 103 2.31 -23.69 -20.20
CA ARG A 103 2.82 -25.04 -20.41
C ARG A 103 4.31 -24.99 -20.74
N PRO A 104 5.17 -25.76 -20.06
CA PRO A 104 6.60 -25.77 -20.39
C PRO A 104 6.79 -26.23 -21.84
N TYR A 105 7.50 -25.41 -22.63
CA TYR A 105 7.88 -25.74 -24.00
C TYR A 105 9.03 -26.75 -23.97
N TYR A 106 8.73 -28.02 -24.27
CA TYR A 106 9.74 -29.06 -24.37
C TYR A 106 10.27 -29.16 -25.82
N PRO A 107 11.60 -29.06 -26.04
CA PRO A 107 12.18 -29.30 -27.35
C PRO A 107 11.92 -30.75 -27.80
N SER A 108 11.47 -30.91 -29.05
CA SER A 108 10.99 -32.16 -29.67
C SER A 108 12.04 -33.27 -29.86
N ALA A 109 13.17 -33.27 -29.15
CA ALA A 109 14.28 -34.18 -29.41
C ALA A 109 14.33 -35.42 -28.49
N TYR A 110 13.56 -35.45 -27.40
CA TYR A 110 13.61 -36.54 -26.42
C TYR A 110 12.26 -37.25 -26.23
N TYR A 111 11.71 -37.78 -27.33
CA TYR A 111 10.60 -38.74 -27.30
C TYR A 111 11.10 -40.12 -26.83
N ARG A 112 11.38 -40.26 -25.53
CA ARG A 112 11.24 -41.55 -24.84
C ARG A 112 10.25 -41.38 -23.71
N ARG A 113 9.09 -42.05 -23.86
CA ARG A 113 8.02 -42.21 -22.87
C ARG A 113 8.58 -42.34 -21.45
N TYR A 114 8.58 -41.24 -20.70
CA TYR A 114 8.76 -41.28 -19.26
C TYR A 114 7.36 -41.37 -18.63
N PRO A 115 7.03 -42.42 -17.85
CA PRO A 115 5.67 -42.64 -17.32
C PRO A 115 5.20 -41.62 -16.27
N GLY A 116 6.07 -40.68 -15.88
CA GLY A 116 5.79 -39.65 -14.87
C GLY A 116 5.15 -38.37 -15.41
N PHE A 117 4.61 -38.37 -16.63
CA PHE A 117 3.89 -37.22 -17.20
C PHE A 117 2.44 -37.18 -16.67
N TRP A 118 2.31 -37.00 -15.35
CA TRP A 118 1.05 -36.64 -14.72
C TRP A 118 1.00 -35.12 -14.61
N PRO A 119 -0.14 -34.47 -14.92
CA PRO A 119 -0.33 -33.05 -14.59
C PRO A 119 -0.02 -32.89 -13.11
N ASP A 120 0.92 -32.00 -12.78
CA ASP A 120 1.31 -31.81 -11.40
C ASP A 120 0.18 -30.99 -10.74
N PRO A 121 -0.59 -31.59 -9.81
CA PRO A 121 -1.73 -30.92 -9.21
C PRO A 121 -1.33 -29.65 -8.45
N PHE A 122 -0.05 -29.42 -8.15
CA PHE A 122 0.45 -28.24 -7.45
C PHE A 122 0.83 -27.08 -8.37
N TYR A 123 1.25 -27.35 -9.61
CA TYR A 123 1.75 -26.31 -10.52
C TYR A 123 0.88 -26.06 -11.75
N ASP A 124 0.01 -27.01 -12.12
CA ASP A 124 -0.90 -26.89 -13.26
C ASP A 124 -2.28 -26.30 -12.88
N MET A 125 -2.46 -25.89 -11.62
CA MET A 125 -3.72 -25.32 -11.15
C MET A 125 -3.87 -23.84 -11.56
N PRO A 126 -5.03 -23.44 -12.11
CA PRO A 126 -5.29 -22.05 -12.45
C PRO A 126 -5.36 -21.20 -11.17
N GLN A 127 -4.76 -20.01 -11.22
CA GLN A 127 -4.79 -19.06 -10.12
C GLN A 127 -5.75 -17.92 -10.44
N VAL A 128 -6.55 -17.52 -9.47
CA VAL A 128 -7.41 -16.33 -9.58
C VAL A 128 -6.63 -15.14 -9.02
N VAL A 129 -6.34 -14.17 -9.87
CA VAL A 129 -5.67 -12.92 -9.48
C VAL A 129 -6.61 -11.74 -9.71
N ASN A 130 -6.61 -10.80 -8.76
CA ASN A 130 -7.27 -9.51 -8.95
C ASN A 130 -6.41 -8.66 -9.87
N ILE A 131 -6.98 -8.22 -10.99
CA ILE A 131 -6.28 -7.45 -12.02
C ILE A 131 -6.34 -5.96 -11.69
N ASP A 132 -7.51 -5.52 -11.22
CA ASP A 132 -7.76 -4.10 -11.02
C ASP A 132 -7.41 -3.67 -9.60
N PRO A 133 -6.67 -2.57 -9.44
CA PRO A 133 -6.41 -1.99 -8.13
C PRO A 133 -7.70 -1.46 -7.54
N VAL A 134 -7.82 -1.54 -6.21
CA VAL A 134 -8.96 -0.96 -5.52
C VAL A 134 -8.96 0.56 -5.70
N GLN A 135 -10.09 1.12 -6.12
CA GLN A 135 -10.27 2.56 -6.30
C GLN A 135 -11.42 3.04 -5.42
N VAL A 136 -11.15 4.11 -4.67
CA VAL A 136 -12.13 4.78 -3.81
C VAL A 136 -12.15 6.25 -4.19
N SER A 137 -13.33 6.85 -4.25
CA SER A 137 -13.41 8.30 -4.43
C SER A 137 -14.51 8.91 -3.60
N TYR A 138 -14.18 10.00 -2.93
CA TYR A 138 -15.09 10.77 -2.10
C TYR A 138 -15.25 12.18 -2.66
N THR A 139 -16.50 12.62 -2.73
CA THR A 139 -16.80 14.04 -2.90
C THR A 139 -17.08 14.59 -1.51
N ILE A 140 -16.29 15.57 -1.08
CA ILE A 140 -16.43 16.19 0.23
C ILE A 140 -16.84 17.65 0.12
N GLU A 141 -17.57 18.12 1.12
CA GLU A 141 -17.91 19.51 1.32
C GLU A 141 -17.34 20.00 2.65
N CYS A 142 -16.65 21.14 2.63
CA CYS A 142 -15.81 21.63 3.71
C CYS A 142 -16.41 22.86 4.39
N TYR A 143 -16.24 22.93 5.71
CA TYR A 143 -16.82 23.96 6.57
C TYR A 143 -15.78 24.48 7.57
N LYS A 144 -15.77 25.81 7.77
CA LYS A 144 -14.85 26.49 8.70
C LYS A 144 -15.41 26.54 10.12
N GLU A 145 -16.67 26.93 10.26
CA GLU A 145 -17.30 27.20 11.55
C GLU A 145 -18.34 26.14 11.91
N GLN A 146 -18.33 25.68 13.16
CA GLN A 146 -19.27 24.68 13.70
C GLN A 146 -20.75 25.07 13.52
N LYS A 147 -21.06 26.37 13.43
CA LYS A 147 -22.45 26.87 13.35
C LYS A 147 -23.18 26.48 12.06
N ASN A 148 -22.43 26.28 10.96
CA ASN A 148 -23.00 25.92 9.65
C ASN A 148 -22.75 24.44 9.30
N VAL A 149 -22.35 23.64 10.28
CA VAL A 149 -21.93 22.26 10.07
C VAL A 149 -23.12 21.32 10.22
N PRO A 150 -23.43 20.49 9.19
CA PRO A 150 -24.43 19.42 9.32
C PRO A 150 -24.04 18.44 10.44
N GLN A 151 -25.04 17.82 11.10
CA GLN A 151 -24.77 16.83 12.17
C GLN A 151 -23.94 15.63 11.69
N GLU A 152 -23.98 15.32 10.40
CA GLU A 152 -23.25 14.21 9.76
C GLU A 152 -21.81 14.57 9.37
N ALA A 153 -21.36 15.81 9.61
CA ALA A 153 -20.02 16.21 9.25
C ALA A 153 -18.98 15.71 10.26
N PHE A 154 -17.81 15.37 9.76
CA PHE A 154 -16.68 14.93 10.55
C PHE A 154 -15.77 16.10 10.93
N ASP A 155 -15.17 16.03 12.12
CA ASP A 155 -14.04 16.90 12.49
C ASP A 155 -12.75 16.32 11.90
N ALA A 156 -12.12 17.06 10.99
CA ALA A 156 -10.92 16.61 10.30
C ALA A 156 -9.73 16.38 11.25
N ARG A 157 -9.59 17.23 12.27
CA ARG A 157 -8.49 17.08 13.24
C ARG A 157 -8.67 15.86 14.12
N LEU A 158 -9.92 15.51 14.45
CA LEU A 158 -10.26 14.29 15.19
C LEU A 158 -9.93 13.03 14.38
N ILE A 159 -10.21 13.04 13.08
CA ILE A 159 -9.85 11.91 12.19
C ILE A 159 -8.33 11.77 12.09
N LEU A 160 -7.61 12.88 11.90
CA LEU A 160 -6.14 12.85 11.79
C LEU A 160 -5.46 12.41 13.09
N SER A 161 -6.02 12.76 14.26
CA SER A 161 -5.49 12.31 15.54
C SER A 161 -5.81 10.85 15.85
N SER A 162 -6.98 10.34 15.45
CA SER A 162 -7.40 8.96 15.74
C SER A 162 -6.84 7.94 14.74
N ILE A 163 -6.96 8.21 13.44
CA ILE A 163 -6.61 7.27 12.37
C ILE A 163 -5.40 7.76 11.55
N GLY A 164 -5.17 9.07 11.45
CA GLY A 164 -4.04 9.61 10.68
C GLY A 164 -2.68 9.08 11.10
N GLN A 165 -2.45 8.88 12.40
CA GLN A 165 -1.19 8.33 12.93
C GLN A 165 -0.89 6.92 12.42
N LYS A 166 -1.92 6.08 12.24
CA LYS A 166 -1.78 4.71 11.69
C LYS A 166 -1.16 4.72 10.30
N TYR A 167 -1.40 5.76 9.52
CA TYR A 167 -0.93 5.91 8.15
C TYR A 167 0.23 6.91 7.99
N GLY A 168 0.80 7.39 9.10
CA GLY A 168 1.92 8.33 9.08
C GLY A 168 1.52 9.76 8.74
N VAL A 169 0.33 10.22 9.16
CA VAL A 169 -0.12 11.61 9.02
C VAL A 169 -0.31 12.23 10.39
N SER A 170 0.28 13.41 10.62
CA SER A 170 0.15 14.17 11.87
C SER A 170 -1.27 14.71 12.06
N PRO A 171 -1.66 15.10 13.29
CA PRO A 171 -2.94 15.77 13.54
C PRO A 171 -3.09 17.13 12.81
N THR A 172 -1.98 17.69 12.32
CA THR A 172 -1.94 18.93 11.54
C THR A 172 -2.01 18.69 10.02
N GLY A 173 -2.07 17.43 9.57
CA GLY A 173 -2.10 17.06 8.15
C GLY A 173 -0.70 16.92 7.52
N GLN A 174 0.37 16.96 8.30
CA GLN A 174 1.73 16.80 7.79
C GLN A 174 2.07 15.31 7.67
N VAL A 175 2.62 14.92 6.52
CA VAL A 175 3.10 13.55 6.32
C VAL A 175 4.36 13.34 7.17
N LEU A 176 4.31 12.36 8.07
CA LEU A 176 5.43 11.96 8.89
C LEU A 176 6.44 11.22 8.01
N GLN A 177 7.68 11.69 8.03
CA GLN A 177 8.76 10.96 7.40
C GLN A 177 9.06 9.70 8.23
N PRO A 178 9.28 8.53 7.59
CA PRO A 178 9.64 7.33 8.30
C PRO A 178 10.97 7.58 8.99
N GLN A 179 11.00 7.43 10.31
CA GLN A 179 12.23 7.58 11.08
C GLN A 179 13.22 6.52 10.60
N THR A 180 14.25 6.94 9.85
CA THR A 180 15.45 6.14 9.67
C THR A 180 16.05 5.93 11.05
N ALA A 181 16.02 4.69 11.55
CA ALA A 181 16.71 4.34 12.78
C ALA A 181 18.16 4.85 12.69
N PRO A 182 18.68 5.59 13.69
CA PRO A 182 20.07 5.97 13.69
C PRO A 182 20.91 4.70 13.66
N ALA A 183 21.87 4.64 12.73
CA ALA A 183 22.87 3.58 12.69
C ALA A 183 23.44 3.42 14.10
N GLN A 184 23.23 2.26 14.71
CA GLN A 184 23.87 1.93 15.97
C GLN A 184 25.37 1.93 15.69
N ASN A 185 26.04 3.04 16.05
CA ASN A 185 27.48 3.12 16.10
C ASN A 185 27.94 2.13 17.17
N THR A 186 28.26 0.91 16.77
CA THR A 186 29.03 -0.04 17.55
C THR A 186 30.44 0.54 17.68
N THR A 187 30.65 1.36 18.70
CA THR A 187 31.98 1.75 19.14
C THR A 187 32.71 0.49 19.59
N LYS A 188 33.82 0.22 18.91
CA LYS A 188 34.74 -0.88 19.15
C LYS A 188 35.71 -0.55 20.27
#